data_AF-A0A351V7J2-F1
#
_entry.id   AF-A0A351V7J2-F1
#
_cell.length_a   1.000
_cell.length_b   1.000
_cell.length_c   1.000
_cell.angle_alpha   90.00
_cell.angle_beta   90.00
_cell.angle_gamma   90.00
#
_symmetry.space_group_name_H-M   'P 1'
#
loop_
_entity.id
_entity.type
_entity.pdbx_description
1 polymer ?
#
loop_
_entity_poly.entity_id
_entity_poly.type
_entity_poly.pdbx_seq_one_letter_code
_entity_poly.pdbx_strand_id
1 'polypeptide(L)'
;MSNWYVRRSRERFWAKGMEQDKINAYMTLYTALVTVSKCAAPMIPFMTEDIYRNLVCSIDKEAPESIHLCDFPVAEEKFIDKKLEEDMEEVLKVVVMGRACRNAANIKNRQPIGTMFVKAPMSLGGFYQDIIKEELNVKAVSFTDDVRDFTTYTFKPQLRTVGPKYGKQLGGIQKELAALDGNAAMDELNEQGMLKFDINGTAVELSKDDLLIEMVQKEGYVSEADNTVTVVLDTNLTEELVEEGFVYEVISKIQTMRKEAGYEVMDHIEVTIDKNEKIAAIVRKNEAMIAGKVLADKMVSGAAGTSDEWKVKNWNVNGEEAVIGIRRV
;
A
#
# COMPACT_ATOMS: atom_id res chain seq x y z
N MET A 1 -14.43 0.97 10.63
CA MET A 1 -14.62 2.44 10.69
C MET A 1 -13.31 3.22 10.80
N SER A 2 -12.57 3.13 11.92
CA SER A 2 -11.36 3.97 12.16
C SER A 2 -10.25 3.80 11.10
N ASN A 3 -9.79 2.56 10.87
CA ASN A 3 -8.61 2.28 10.05
C ASN A 3 -8.80 2.50 8.53
N TRP A 4 -10.06 2.60 8.08
CA TRP A 4 -10.40 2.70 6.66
C TRP A 4 -11.17 3.98 6.38
N TYR A 5 -12.44 4.03 6.77
CA TYR A 5 -13.35 5.14 6.46
C TYR A 5 -12.83 6.49 6.97
N VAL A 6 -12.51 6.59 8.26
CA VAL A 6 -12.05 7.86 8.86
C VAL A 6 -10.69 8.27 8.26
N ARG A 7 -9.75 7.32 8.14
CA ARG A 7 -8.43 7.58 7.56
C ARG A 7 -8.51 8.08 6.12
N ARG A 8 -9.29 7.41 5.26
CA ARG A 8 -9.45 7.78 3.84
C ARG A 8 -10.25 9.06 3.66
N SER A 9 -11.19 9.35 4.56
CA SER A 9 -12.06 10.54 4.46
C SER A 9 -11.42 11.81 5.06
N ARG A 10 -10.18 11.76 5.56
CA ARG A 10 -9.51 12.93 6.16
C ARG A 10 -9.48 14.15 5.24
N GLU A 11 -9.16 13.95 3.96
CA GLU A 11 -9.14 15.05 2.98
C GLU A 11 -10.54 15.66 2.80
N ARG A 12 -11.59 14.83 2.80
CA ARG A 12 -12.99 15.28 2.72
C ARG A 12 -13.39 16.10 3.94
N PHE A 13 -12.96 15.70 5.14
CA PHE A 13 -13.23 16.46 6.35
C PHE A 13 -12.53 17.83 6.34
N TRP A 14 -11.30 17.90 5.81
CA TRP A 14 -10.47 19.11 5.78
C TRP A 14 -10.66 19.97 4.51
N ALA A 15 -11.50 19.55 3.58
CA ALA A 15 -11.89 20.38 2.44
C ALA A 15 -12.43 21.74 2.91
N LYS A 16 -12.10 22.82 2.18
CA LYS A 16 -12.57 24.17 2.48
C LYS A 16 -14.09 24.26 2.24
N GLY A 17 -14.78 25.05 3.05
CA GLY A 17 -16.23 25.21 2.95
C GLY A 17 -17.03 24.00 3.44
N MET A 18 -18.30 23.92 3.01
CA MET A 18 -19.25 22.85 3.32
C MET A 18 -19.88 22.33 2.02
N GLU A 19 -19.03 21.84 1.12
CA GLU A 19 -19.48 21.19 -0.12
C GLU A 19 -20.25 19.89 0.17
N GLN A 20 -21.10 19.47 -0.75
CA GLN A 20 -21.97 18.30 -0.57
C GLN A 20 -21.18 17.04 -0.20
N ASP A 21 -19.99 16.84 -0.78
CA ASP A 21 -19.16 15.68 -0.47
C ASP A 21 -18.68 15.65 0.99
N LYS A 22 -18.32 16.80 1.54
CA LYS A 22 -17.95 16.96 2.96
C LYS A 22 -19.15 16.73 3.87
N ILE A 23 -20.32 17.27 3.51
CA ILE A 23 -21.57 17.02 4.23
C ILE A 23 -21.88 15.52 4.25
N ASN A 24 -21.78 14.84 3.11
CA ASN A 24 -22.00 13.39 3.02
C ASN A 24 -21.05 12.61 3.93
N ALA A 25 -19.76 13.01 3.99
CA ALA A 25 -18.78 12.38 4.87
C ALA A 25 -19.15 12.53 6.35
N TYR A 26 -19.53 13.75 6.79
CA TYR A 26 -19.97 14.00 8.17
C TYR A 26 -21.26 13.27 8.51
N MET A 27 -22.26 13.32 7.63
CA MET A 27 -23.56 12.68 7.89
C MET A 27 -23.43 11.16 7.96
N THR A 28 -22.59 10.55 7.12
CA THR A 28 -22.32 9.11 7.16
C THR A 28 -21.61 8.74 8.47
N LEU A 29 -20.57 9.49 8.86
CA LEU A 29 -19.83 9.24 10.10
C LEU A 29 -20.72 9.42 11.34
N TYR A 30 -21.49 10.50 11.39
CA TYR A 30 -22.46 10.79 12.44
C TYR A 30 -23.47 9.64 12.58
N THR A 31 -24.11 9.26 11.48
CA THR A 31 -25.10 8.18 11.47
C THR A 31 -24.50 6.87 11.98
N ALA A 32 -23.30 6.51 11.51
CA ALA A 32 -22.63 5.30 11.93
C ALA A 32 -22.24 5.34 13.44
N LEU A 33 -21.69 6.45 13.93
CA LEU A 33 -21.32 6.59 15.34
C LEU A 33 -22.53 6.54 16.26
N VAL A 34 -23.61 7.28 15.94
CA VAL A 34 -24.83 7.28 16.75
C VAL A 34 -25.47 5.89 16.75
N THR A 35 -25.53 5.22 15.60
CA THR A 35 -26.12 3.87 15.49
C THR A 35 -25.31 2.85 16.28
N VAL A 36 -23.97 2.86 16.14
CA VAL A 36 -23.09 1.97 16.92
C VAL A 36 -23.20 2.25 18.42
N SER A 37 -23.28 3.53 18.83
CA SER A 37 -23.49 3.88 20.23
C SER A 37 -24.81 3.34 20.77
N LYS A 38 -25.91 3.43 20.00
CA LYS A 38 -27.21 2.86 20.39
C LYS A 38 -27.14 1.33 20.52
N CYS A 39 -26.52 0.63 19.56
CA CYS A 39 -26.31 -0.81 19.65
C CYS A 39 -25.50 -1.21 20.89
N ALA A 40 -24.47 -0.42 21.22
CA ALA A 40 -23.53 -0.73 22.29
C ALA A 40 -24.00 -0.25 23.68
N ALA A 41 -25.07 0.55 23.76
CA ALA A 41 -25.55 1.14 25.01
C ALA A 41 -25.83 0.11 26.13
N PRO A 42 -26.39 -1.08 25.86
CA PRO A 42 -26.58 -2.10 26.89
C PRO A 42 -25.27 -2.67 27.46
N MET A 43 -24.14 -2.53 26.73
CA MET A 43 -22.85 -3.12 27.10
C MET A 43 -21.89 -2.10 27.73
N ILE A 44 -21.90 -0.86 27.24
CA ILE A 44 -20.96 0.21 27.62
C ILE A 44 -21.69 1.53 27.93
N PRO A 45 -22.63 1.52 28.89
CA PRO A 45 -23.67 2.54 29.03
C PRO A 45 -23.16 3.96 29.28
N PHE A 46 -22.08 4.11 30.05
CA PHE A 46 -21.53 5.43 30.36
C PHE A 46 -20.81 6.06 29.16
N MET A 47 -20.07 5.26 28.39
CA MET A 47 -19.33 5.76 27.23
C MET A 47 -20.29 6.14 26.10
N THR A 48 -21.32 5.31 25.87
CA THR A 48 -22.33 5.61 24.85
C THR A 48 -23.20 6.80 25.22
N GLU A 49 -23.51 6.98 26.51
CA GLU A 49 -24.23 8.15 27.02
C GLU A 49 -23.44 9.44 26.76
N ASP A 50 -22.14 9.46 27.11
CA ASP A 50 -21.28 10.63 26.89
C ASP A 50 -21.19 10.99 25.40
N ILE A 51 -20.95 9.99 24.54
CA ILE A 51 -20.91 10.16 23.08
C ILE A 51 -22.24 10.68 22.54
N TYR A 52 -23.37 10.11 22.97
CA TYR A 52 -24.70 10.49 22.48
C TYR A 52 -25.09 11.89 22.93
N ARG A 53 -24.85 12.26 24.19
CA ARG A 53 -25.11 13.61 24.67
C ARG A 53 -24.28 14.65 23.94
N ASN A 54 -23.02 14.32 23.62
CA ASN A 54 -22.14 15.19 22.86
C ASN A 54 -22.56 15.33 21.39
N LEU A 55 -22.88 14.23 20.71
CA LEU A 55 -23.16 14.24 19.26
C LEU A 55 -24.61 14.60 18.92
N VAL A 56 -25.58 14.19 19.73
CA VAL A 56 -27.01 14.31 19.42
C VAL A 56 -27.63 15.45 20.23
N CYS A 57 -27.68 15.34 21.57
CA CYS A 57 -28.39 16.30 22.41
C CYS A 57 -27.81 17.74 22.36
N SER A 58 -26.55 17.90 21.99
CA SER A 58 -25.93 19.22 21.82
C SER A 58 -26.44 19.98 20.59
N ILE A 59 -26.99 19.26 19.61
CA ILE A 59 -27.48 19.78 18.32
C ILE A 59 -29.01 19.72 18.26
N ASP A 60 -29.58 18.55 18.55
CA ASP A 60 -31.02 18.30 18.54
C ASP A 60 -31.58 18.32 19.96
N LYS A 61 -32.30 19.39 20.31
CA LYS A 61 -32.89 19.59 21.64
C LYS A 61 -34.14 18.76 21.88
N GLU A 62 -34.74 18.22 20.82
CA GLU A 62 -35.97 17.40 20.90
C GLU A 62 -35.65 15.90 20.97
N ALA A 63 -34.38 15.52 20.76
CA ALA A 63 -33.93 14.15 20.92
C ALA A 63 -34.06 13.69 22.39
N PRO A 64 -34.26 12.38 22.65
CA PRO A 64 -34.25 11.84 24.01
C PRO A 64 -33.04 12.32 24.83
N GLU A 65 -33.24 12.67 26.09
CA GLU A 65 -32.18 13.25 26.92
C GLU A 65 -31.03 12.29 27.26
N SER A 66 -31.28 10.99 27.11
CA SER A 66 -30.33 9.91 27.35
C SER A 66 -30.43 8.86 26.26
N ILE A 67 -29.30 8.23 25.92
CA ILE A 67 -29.26 7.14 24.93
C ILE A 67 -30.08 5.93 25.40
N HIS A 68 -30.26 5.78 26.72
CA HIS A 68 -31.03 4.69 27.34
C HIS A 68 -32.54 4.86 27.21
N LEU A 69 -32.99 6.01 26.71
CA LEU A 69 -34.38 6.30 26.34
C LEU A 69 -34.63 6.18 24.83
N CYS A 70 -33.59 5.86 24.04
CA CYS A 70 -33.73 5.62 22.62
C CYS A 70 -34.23 4.20 22.32
N ASP A 71 -34.97 4.06 21.23
CA ASP A 71 -35.24 2.75 20.65
C ASP A 71 -33.95 2.08 20.16
N PHE A 72 -33.94 0.75 20.25
CA PHE A 72 -32.88 -0.06 19.66
C PHE A 72 -32.91 0.10 18.12
N PRO A 73 -31.76 0.29 17.46
CA PRO A 73 -31.73 0.54 16.02
C PRO A 73 -32.23 -0.67 15.22
N VAL A 74 -33.01 -0.39 14.18
CA VAL A 74 -33.55 -1.39 13.25
C VAL A 74 -32.80 -1.28 11.92
N ALA A 75 -32.48 -2.42 11.31
CA ALA A 75 -31.80 -2.45 10.01
C ALA A 75 -32.70 -1.87 8.91
N GLU A 76 -32.15 -0.95 8.11
CA GLU A 76 -32.81 -0.41 6.93
C GLU A 76 -32.33 -1.15 5.67
N GLU A 77 -33.10 -2.15 5.23
CA GLU A 77 -32.76 -3.03 4.10
C GLU A 77 -32.38 -2.27 2.81
N LYS A 78 -32.95 -1.08 2.58
CA LYS A 78 -32.63 -0.23 1.42
C LYS A 78 -31.19 0.30 1.40
N PHE A 79 -30.51 0.30 2.54
CA PHE A 79 -29.11 0.74 2.65
C PHE A 79 -28.12 -0.43 2.55
N ILE A 80 -28.62 -1.67 2.49
CA ILE A 80 -27.80 -2.87 2.33
C ILE A 80 -27.55 -3.08 0.84
N ASP A 81 -26.33 -2.82 0.42
CA ASP A 81 -25.85 -3.10 -0.93
C ASP A 81 -24.80 -4.22 -0.87
N LYS A 82 -25.26 -5.46 -1.05
CA LYS A 82 -24.40 -6.64 -0.98
C LYS A 82 -23.28 -6.62 -2.02
N LYS A 83 -23.54 -6.06 -3.20
CA LYS A 83 -22.53 -6.01 -4.26
C LYS A 83 -21.42 -5.04 -3.89
N LEU A 84 -21.77 -3.87 -3.35
CA LEU A 84 -20.81 -2.91 -2.80
C LEU A 84 -19.99 -3.51 -1.65
N GLU A 85 -20.62 -4.26 -0.75
CA GLU A 85 -19.95 -4.93 0.36
C GLU A 85 -18.93 -5.96 -0.13
N GLU A 86 -19.32 -6.84 -1.07
CA GLU A 86 -18.45 -7.84 -1.70
C GLU A 86 -17.26 -7.18 -2.43
N ASP A 87 -17.52 -6.14 -3.23
CA ASP A 87 -16.47 -5.42 -3.95
C ASP A 87 -15.48 -4.75 -2.98
N MET A 88 -15.97 -4.19 -1.87
CA MET A 88 -15.13 -3.57 -0.86
C MET A 88 -14.33 -4.58 -0.03
N GLU A 89 -14.88 -5.78 0.20
CA GLU A 89 -14.14 -6.88 0.84
C GLU A 89 -12.96 -7.32 -0.03
N GLU A 90 -13.16 -7.44 -1.35
CA GLU A 90 -12.10 -7.75 -2.29
C GLU A 90 -11.03 -6.64 -2.35
N VAL A 91 -11.44 -5.36 -2.35
CA VAL A 91 -10.51 -4.22 -2.24
C VAL A 91 -9.64 -4.33 -0.99
N LEU A 92 -10.26 -4.58 0.18
CA LEU A 92 -9.54 -4.69 1.45
C LEU A 92 -8.53 -5.83 1.41
N LYS A 93 -8.94 -6.98 0.86
CA LYS A 93 -8.10 -8.15 0.69
C LYS A 93 -6.89 -7.87 -0.20
N VAL A 94 -7.10 -7.31 -1.38
CA VAL A 94 -6.04 -6.92 -2.31
C VAL A 94 -5.07 -5.92 -1.66
N VAL A 95 -5.58 -4.94 -0.90
CA VAL A 95 -4.73 -3.97 -0.19
C VAL A 95 -3.92 -4.61 0.93
N VAL A 96 -4.47 -5.57 1.67
CA VAL A 96 -3.71 -6.30 2.70
C VAL A 96 -2.58 -7.10 2.07
N MET A 97 -2.86 -7.83 0.98
CA MET A 97 -1.86 -8.62 0.26
C MET A 97 -0.80 -7.73 -0.40
N GLY A 98 -1.21 -6.63 -1.03
CA GLY A 98 -0.27 -5.66 -1.59
C GLY A 98 0.65 -5.04 -0.53
N ARG A 99 0.15 -4.75 0.67
CA ARG A 99 0.99 -4.29 1.79
C ARG A 99 1.98 -5.37 2.24
N ALA A 100 1.58 -6.65 2.22
CA ALA A 100 2.48 -7.75 2.51
C ALA A 100 3.60 -7.84 1.44
N CYS A 101 3.28 -7.75 0.14
CA CYS A 101 4.29 -7.67 -0.92
C CYS A 101 5.27 -6.50 -0.69
N ARG A 102 4.77 -5.31 -0.35
CA ARG A 102 5.62 -4.13 -0.07
C ARG A 102 6.57 -4.37 1.10
N ASN A 103 6.08 -5.00 2.17
CA ASN A 103 6.89 -5.32 3.33
C ASN A 103 7.97 -6.35 3.00
N ALA A 104 7.62 -7.39 2.24
CA ALA A 104 8.57 -8.41 1.77
C ALA A 104 9.66 -7.80 0.87
N ALA A 105 9.28 -6.83 0.02
CA ALA A 105 10.21 -6.06 -0.81
C ALA A 105 10.97 -4.95 -0.06
N ASN A 106 10.66 -4.71 1.23
CA ASN A 106 11.18 -3.60 2.03
C ASN A 106 10.95 -2.20 1.41
N ILE A 107 9.83 -2.00 0.71
CA ILE A 107 9.48 -0.74 0.05
C ILE A 107 8.44 0.04 0.88
N LYS A 108 8.87 1.12 1.52
CA LYS A 108 8.00 2.04 2.31
C LYS A 108 6.83 2.55 1.46
N ASN A 109 5.61 2.65 1.99
CA ASN A 109 4.42 3.18 1.26
C ASN A 109 4.62 4.55 0.60
N ARG A 110 5.56 5.38 1.07
CA ARG A 110 5.86 6.68 0.46
C ARG A 110 6.60 6.58 -0.88
N GLN A 111 7.26 5.45 -1.15
CA GLN A 111 7.88 5.17 -2.44
C GLN A 111 6.79 4.70 -3.40
N PRO A 112 6.40 5.48 -4.42
CA PRO A 112 5.45 5.00 -5.41
C PRO A 112 6.06 3.82 -6.19
N ILE A 113 5.19 2.90 -6.58
CA ILE A 113 5.52 1.72 -7.39
C ILE A 113 4.77 1.84 -8.72
N GLY A 114 5.32 1.25 -9.79
CA GLY A 114 4.73 1.27 -11.13
C GLY A 114 3.39 0.53 -11.19
N THR A 115 3.43 -0.76 -11.50
CA THR A 115 2.22 -1.55 -11.73
C THR A 115 2.07 -2.65 -10.68
N MET A 116 0.84 -2.82 -10.20
CA MET A 116 0.42 -4.01 -9.46
C MET A 116 -0.44 -4.88 -10.36
N PHE A 117 -0.22 -6.20 -10.31
CA PHE A 117 -1.03 -7.18 -11.00
C PHE A 117 -1.86 -7.97 -9.99
N VAL A 118 -3.11 -8.22 -10.33
CA VAL A 118 -4.06 -8.94 -9.47
C VAL A 118 -4.71 -10.05 -10.28
N LYS A 119 -4.56 -11.28 -9.82
CA LYS A 119 -5.39 -12.39 -10.26
C LYS A 119 -6.44 -12.64 -9.18
N ALA A 120 -7.70 -12.45 -9.52
CA ALA A 120 -8.83 -12.65 -8.62
C ALA A 120 -10.03 -13.20 -9.40
N PRO A 121 -11.00 -13.86 -8.74
CA PRO A 121 -12.17 -14.44 -9.42
C PRO A 121 -13.05 -13.38 -10.10
N MET A 122 -13.00 -12.14 -9.62
CA MET A 122 -13.72 -11.01 -10.17
C MET A 122 -12.78 -9.82 -10.39
N SER A 123 -12.98 -9.10 -11.50
CA SER A 123 -12.34 -7.82 -11.71
C SER A 123 -13.09 -6.72 -10.96
N LEU A 124 -12.35 -5.80 -10.35
CA LEU A 124 -12.92 -4.61 -9.73
C LEU A 124 -13.06 -3.46 -10.73
N GLY A 125 -14.15 -2.71 -10.66
CA GLY A 125 -14.36 -1.50 -11.48
C GLY A 125 -13.36 -0.39 -11.16
N GLY A 126 -13.23 0.59 -12.05
CA GLY A 126 -12.21 1.66 -11.96
C GLY A 126 -12.19 2.42 -10.63
N PHE A 127 -13.37 2.71 -10.06
CA PHE A 127 -13.50 3.35 -8.75
C PHE A 127 -12.77 2.58 -7.63
N TYR A 128 -12.91 1.26 -7.59
CA TYR A 128 -12.26 0.41 -6.60
C TYR A 128 -10.76 0.26 -6.87
N GLN A 129 -10.37 0.24 -8.14
CA GLN A 129 -8.95 0.25 -8.52
C GLN A 129 -8.26 1.55 -8.07
N ASP A 130 -8.94 2.69 -8.16
CA ASP A 130 -8.44 3.97 -7.65
C ASP A 130 -8.22 3.93 -6.13
N ILE A 131 -9.14 3.30 -5.38
CA ILE A 131 -8.96 3.06 -3.94
C ILE A 131 -7.69 2.25 -3.68
N ILE A 132 -7.46 1.17 -4.44
CA ILE A 132 -6.28 0.31 -4.29
C ILE A 132 -5.00 1.08 -4.64
N LYS A 133 -5.00 1.85 -5.74
CA LYS A 133 -3.86 2.69 -6.17
C LYS A 133 -3.43 3.66 -5.08
N GLU A 134 -4.39 4.36 -4.48
CA GLU A 134 -4.13 5.31 -3.40
C GLU A 134 -3.63 4.63 -2.12
N GLU A 135 -4.23 3.49 -1.75
CA GLU A 135 -3.84 2.78 -0.52
C GLU A 135 -2.44 2.18 -0.57
N LEU A 136 -2.05 1.71 -1.76
CA LEU A 136 -0.77 1.04 -1.98
C LEU A 136 0.28 1.95 -2.61
N ASN A 137 -0.06 3.17 -3.00
CA ASN A 137 0.79 4.09 -3.76
C ASN A 137 1.39 3.39 -5.01
N VAL A 138 0.51 2.82 -5.83
CA VAL A 138 0.85 2.19 -7.12
C VAL A 138 0.25 3.03 -8.24
N LYS A 139 0.96 3.18 -9.37
CA LYS A 139 0.48 3.99 -10.51
C LYS A 139 -0.62 3.30 -11.29
N ALA A 140 -0.55 1.98 -11.41
CA ALA A 140 -1.52 1.17 -12.12
C ALA A 140 -1.88 -0.11 -11.36
N VAL A 141 -3.12 -0.56 -11.54
CA VAL A 141 -3.61 -1.87 -11.10
C VAL A 141 -4.13 -2.58 -12.34
N SER A 142 -3.59 -3.76 -12.62
CA SER A 142 -3.97 -4.58 -13.77
C SER A 142 -4.51 -5.92 -13.30
N PHE A 143 -5.74 -6.24 -13.69
CA PHE A 143 -6.31 -7.57 -13.43
C PHE A 143 -5.90 -8.51 -14.57
N THR A 144 -5.31 -9.66 -14.21
CA THR A 144 -4.82 -10.65 -15.18
C THR A 144 -5.07 -12.06 -14.68
N ASP A 145 -5.46 -12.94 -15.61
CA ASP A 145 -5.63 -14.37 -15.33
C ASP A 145 -4.30 -15.13 -15.36
N ASP A 146 -3.28 -14.54 -16.00
CA ASP A 146 -1.96 -15.12 -16.11
C ASP A 146 -0.96 -14.41 -15.19
N VAL A 147 -0.44 -15.17 -14.23
CA VAL A 147 0.63 -14.74 -13.32
C VAL A 147 1.98 -15.35 -13.71
N ARG A 148 2.03 -16.20 -14.74
CA ARG A 148 3.28 -16.79 -15.30
C ARG A 148 4.22 -15.71 -15.85
N ASP A 149 3.68 -14.54 -16.18
CA ASP A 149 4.49 -13.38 -16.53
C ASP A 149 5.39 -12.93 -15.37
N PHE A 150 5.00 -13.18 -14.12
CA PHE A 150 5.69 -12.71 -12.90
C PHE A 150 6.29 -13.81 -12.04
N THR A 151 5.88 -15.05 -12.27
CA THR A 151 6.44 -16.23 -11.60
C THR A 151 7.21 -17.08 -12.60
N THR A 152 8.22 -17.78 -12.11
CA THR A 152 8.91 -18.83 -12.86
C THR A 152 8.98 -20.10 -12.01
N TYR A 153 9.27 -21.23 -12.61
CA TYR A 153 9.50 -22.47 -11.88
C TYR A 153 10.98 -22.72 -11.71
N THR A 154 11.39 -23.10 -10.50
CA THR A 154 12.71 -23.66 -10.26
C THR A 154 12.59 -25.15 -10.09
N PHE A 155 13.51 -25.87 -10.74
CA PHE A 155 13.57 -27.31 -10.70
C PHE A 155 14.80 -27.72 -9.90
N LYS A 156 14.60 -28.51 -8.85
CA LYS A 156 15.70 -29.15 -8.10
C LYS A 156 15.58 -30.66 -8.26
N PRO A 157 16.69 -31.41 -8.37
CA PRO A 157 16.60 -32.86 -8.48
C PRO A 157 16.16 -33.46 -7.14
N GLN A 158 15.19 -34.38 -7.19
CA GLN A 158 14.80 -35.18 -6.03
C GLN A 158 15.89 -36.22 -5.75
N LEU A 159 16.73 -35.98 -4.74
CA LEU A 159 17.92 -36.82 -4.49
C LEU A 159 17.59 -38.29 -4.23
N ARG A 160 16.39 -38.58 -3.70
CA ARG A 160 15.94 -39.96 -3.43
C ARG A 160 15.77 -40.80 -4.70
N THR A 161 15.34 -40.19 -5.80
CA THR A 161 15.03 -40.87 -7.07
C THR A 161 16.14 -40.67 -8.10
N VAL A 162 16.70 -39.46 -8.17
CA VAL A 162 17.78 -39.09 -9.11
C VAL A 162 19.13 -39.63 -8.66
N GLY A 163 19.40 -39.69 -7.34
CA GLY A 163 20.69 -40.12 -6.79
C GLY A 163 21.12 -41.54 -7.21
N PRO A 164 20.25 -42.56 -7.11
CA PRO A 164 20.57 -43.92 -7.55
C PRO A 164 20.77 -44.05 -9.07
N LYS A 165 20.05 -43.26 -9.88
CA LYS A 165 20.09 -43.33 -11.36
C LYS A 165 21.28 -42.57 -11.95
N TYR A 166 21.54 -41.37 -11.44
CA TYR A 166 22.43 -40.37 -12.06
C TYR A 166 23.44 -39.77 -11.07
N GLY A 167 23.81 -40.50 -10.01
CA GLY A 167 24.66 -39.98 -8.93
C GLY A 167 25.98 -39.35 -9.38
N LYS A 168 26.59 -39.83 -10.47
CA LYS A 168 27.82 -39.25 -11.05
C LYS A 168 27.57 -37.95 -11.82
N GLN A 169 26.36 -37.74 -12.32
CA GLN A 169 25.95 -36.59 -13.14
C GLN A 169 25.15 -35.55 -12.34
N LEU A 170 24.88 -35.77 -11.05
CA LEU A 170 24.07 -34.89 -10.19
C LEU A 170 24.47 -33.42 -10.26
N GLY A 171 25.77 -33.12 -10.22
CA GLY A 171 26.25 -31.74 -10.33
C GLY A 171 25.96 -31.10 -11.69
N GLY A 172 26.00 -31.88 -12.77
CA GLY A 172 25.59 -31.43 -14.10
C GLY A 172 24.07 -31.22 -14.19
N ILE A 173 23.28 -32.14 -13.60
CA ILE A 173 21.81 -32.05 -13.58
C ILE A 173 21.38 -30.79 -12.83
N GLN A 174 21.98 -30.51 -11.67
CA GLN A 174 21.69 -29.29 -10.91
C GLN A 174 22.00 -28.02 -11.72
N LYS A 175 23.10 -28.03 -12.47
CA LYS A 175 23.51 -26.88 -13.28
C LYS A 175 22.57 -26.64 -14.46
N GLU A 176 22.18 -27.70 -15.18
CA GLU A 176 21.21 -27.60 -16.28
C GLU A 176 19.84 -27.16 -15.77
N LEU A 177 19.32 -27.80 -14.71
CA LEU A 177 18.02 -27.43 -14.12
C LEU A 177 17.99 -25.98 -13.63
N ALA A 178 19.11 -25.44 -13.16
CA ALA A 178 19.21 -24.04 -12.72
C ALA A 178 19.31 -23.03 -13.88
N ALA A 179 19.67 -23.46 -15.08
CA ALA A 179 19.82 -22.61 -16.27
C ALA A 179 18.57 -22.61 -17.18
N LEU A 180 17.60 -23.48 -16.90
CA LEU A 180 16.36 -23.57 -17.67
C LEU A 180 15.50 -22.31 -17.56
N ASP A 181 14.78 -22.01 -18.64
CA ASP A 181 13.55 -21.22 -18.53
C ASP A 181 12.50 -22.07 -17.82
N GLY A 182 12.21 -21.70 -16.57
CA GLY A 182 11.31 -22.44 -15.70
C GLY A 182 9.91 -22.63 -16.27
N ASN A 183 9.37 -21.64 -16.98
CA ASN A 183 8.02 -21.71 -17.54
C ASN A 183 8.00 -22.65 -18.75
N ALA A 184 8.94 -22.48 -19.68
CA ALA A 184 9.05 -23.36 -20.84
C ALA A 184 9.30 -24.82 -20.42
N ALA A 185 10.16 -25.05 -19.42
CA ALA A 185 10.43 -26.38 -18.88
C ALA A 185 9.18 -27.00 -18.19
N MET A 186 8.36 -26.20 -17.50
CA MET A 186 7.12 -26.70 -16.91
C MET A 186 6.09 -27.07 -17.98
N ASP A 187 6.00 -26.31 -19.06
CA ASP A 187 5.12 -26.62 -20.20
C ASP A 187 5.57 -27.90 -20.91
N GLU A 188 6.87 -28.05 -21.20
CA GLU A 188 7.46 -29.30 -21.76
C GLU A 188 7.17 -30.51 -20.87
N LEU A 189 7.36 -30.36 -19.55
CA LEU A 189 7.10 -31.41 -18.57
C LEU A 189 5.61 -31.81 -18.51
N ASN A 190 4.69 -30.87 -18.72
CA ASN A 190 3.25 -31.15 -18.74
C ASN A 190 2.81 -31.81 -20.05
N GLU A 191 3.39 -31.43 -21.19
CA GLU A 191 3.04 -31.99 -22.51
C GLU A 191 3.70 -33.35 -22.76
N GLN A 192 4.99 -33.49 -22.45
CA GLN A 192 5.80 -34.66 -22.78
C GLN A 192 6.01 -35.61 -21.60
N GLY A 193 5.70 -35.17 -20.37
CA GLY A 193 5.82 -35.96 -19.14
C GLY A 193 7.24 -36.09 -18.58
N MET A 194 8.26 -35.60 -19.30
CA MET A 194 9.66 -35.69 -18.91
C MET A 194 10.50 -34.56 -19.50
N LEU A 195 11.50 -34.09 -18.76
CA LEU A 195 12.55 -33.19 -19.24
C LEU A 195 13.77 -34.00 -19.67
N LYS A 196 14.33 -33.69 -20.85
CA LYS A 196 15.45 -34.44 -21.44
C LYS A 196 16.70 -33.57 -21.54
N PHE A 197 17.81 -34.12 -21.07
CA PHE A 197 19.12 -33.44 -21.06
C PHE A 197 20.20 -34.37 -21.61
N ASP A 198 21.24 -33.79 -22.21
CA ASP A 198 22.51 -34.48 -22.42
C ASP A 198 23.55 -33.88 -21.49
N ILE A 199 24.08 -34.68 -20.57
CA ILE A 199 25.08 -34.25 -19.59
C ILE A 199 26.32 -35.09 -19.78
N ASN A 200 27.36 -34.48 -20.37
CA ASN A 200 28.63 -35.14 -20.67
C ASN A 200 28.48 -36.42 -21.51
N GLY A 201 27.58 -36.43 -22.51
CA GLY A 201 27.32 -37.58 -23.38
C GLY A 201 26.40 -38.64 -22.79
N THR A 202 25.76 -38.36 -21.64
CA THR A 202 24.76 -39.23 -21.02
C THR A 202 23.38 -38.60 -21.17
N ALA A 203 22.47 -39.30 -21.84
CA ALA A 203 21.06 -38.90 -21.89
C ALA A 203 20.40 -39.07 -20.51
N VAL A 204 19.87 -37.98 -19.98
CA VAL A 204 19.15 -37.92 -18.70
C VAL A 204 17.69 -37.58 -19.00
N GLU A 205 16.77 -38.37 -18.47
CA GLU A 205 15.33 -38.11 -18.58
C GLU A 205 14.75 -38.00 -17.16
N LEU A 206 14.15 -36.87 -16.83
CA LEU A 206 13.58 -36.59 -15.51
C LEU A 206 12.07 -36.39 -15.60
N SER A 207 11.31 -37.23 -14.90
CA SER A 207 9.86 -37.07 -14.75
C SER A 207 9.51 -36.12 -13.60
N LYS A 208 8.22 -35.79 -13.41
CA LYS A 208 7.77 -34.99 -12.25
C LYS A 208 8.19 -35.59 -10.90
N ASP A 209 8.22 -36.91 -10.77
CA ASP A 209 8.61 -37.58 -9.52
C ASP A 209 10.12 -37.52 -9.23
N ASP A 210 10.90 -37.21 -10.27
CA ASP A 210 12.35 -37.00 -10.17
C ASP A 210 12.71 -35.54 -9.83
N LEU A 211 11.72 -34.65 -9.75
CA LEU A 211 11.89 -33.21 -9.61
C LEU A 211 11.16 -32.65 -8.38
N LEU A 212 11.82 -31.74 -7.69
CA LEU A 212 11.21 -30.80 -6.75
C LEU A 212 10.96 -29.51 -7.51
N ILE A 213 9.69 -29.22 -7.75
CA ILE A 213 9.24 -28.06 -8.53
C ILE A 213 8.72 -27.01 -7.56
N GLU A 214 9.37 -25.86 -7.54
CA GLU A 214 8.99 -24.72 -6.72
C GLU A 214 8.63 -23.55 -7.64
N MET A 215 7.42 -23.02 -7.50
CA MET A 215 7.09 -21.74 -8.12
C MET A 215 7.79 -20.63 -7.33
N VAL A 216 8.63 -19.85 -8.01
CA VAL A 216 9.35 -18.72 -7.45
C VAL A 216 9.00 -17.44 -8.19
N GLN A 217 9.22 -16.31 -7.55
CA GLN A 217 9.00 -15.00 -8.16
C GLN A 217 10.15 -14.69 -9.13
N LYS A 218 9.85 -14.06 -10.27
CA LYS A 218 10.90 -13.50 -11.14
C LYS A 218 11.57 -12.33 -10.44
N GLU A 219 12.84 -12.09 -10.77
CA GLU A 219 13.57 -10.93 -10.26
C GLU A 219 12.83 -9.63 -10.61
N GLY A 220 12.76 -8.71 -9.65
CA GLY A 220 11.99 -7.46 -9.79
C GLY A 220 10.48 -7.60 -9.57
N TYR A 221 9.99 -8.76 -9.15
CA TYR A 221 8.59 -8.97 -8.78
C TYR A 221 8.48 -9.58 -7.39
N VAL A 222 7.47 -9.14 -6.63
CA VAL A 222 7.11 -9.74 -5.35
C VAL A 222 5.64 -10.08 -5.32
N SER A 223 5.33 -11.34 -5.02
CA SER A 223 3.97 -11.84 -4.98
C SER A 223 3.54 -12.30 -3.60
N GLU A 224 2.24 -12.16 -3.34
CA GLU A 224 1.54 -12.74 -2.22
C GLU A 224 0.29 -13.41 -2.76
N ALA A 225 -0.01 -14.61 -2.28
CA ALA A 225 -1.11 -15.41 -2.79
C ALA A 225 -1.86 -16.08 -1.64
N ASP A 226 -3.17 -16.19 -1.81
CA ASP A 226 -4.01 -17.12 -1.06
C ASP A 226 -4.74 -18.07 -2.02
N ASN A 227 -5.70 -18.84 -1.52
CA ASN A 227 -6.42 -19.84 -2.32
C ASN A 227 -7.25 -19.26 -3.48
N THR A 228 -7.48 -17.94 -3.50
CA THR A 228 -8.42 -17.29 -4.43
C THR A 228 -7.83 -16.09 -5.14
N VAL A 229 -6.92 -15.36 -4.49
CA VAL A 229 -6.34 -14.11 -4.98
C VAL A 229 -4.84 -14.23 -5.00
N THR A 230 -4.21 -13.68 -6.04
CA THR A 230 -2.76 -13.48 -6.12
C THR A 230 -2.50 -12.04 -6.47
N VAL A 231 -1.68 -11.37 -5.66
CA VAL A 231 -1.21 -10.01 -5.89
C VAL A 231 0.27 -10.07 -6.21
N VAL A 232 0.68 -9.32 -7.24
CA VAL A 232 2.08 -9.17 -7.63
C VAL A 232 2.40 -7.69 -7.73
N LEU A 233 3.49 -7.26 -7.10
CA LEU A 233 4.08 -5.94 -7.29
C LEU A 233 5.29 -6.02 -8.19
N ASP A 234 5.32 -5.16 -9.20
CA ASP A 234 6.53 -4.84 -9.96
C ASP A 234 7.41 -3.91 -9.11
N THR A 235 8.53 -4.41 -8.62
CA THR A 235 9.45 -3.65 -7.77
C THR A 235 10.55 -2.94 -8.57
N ASN A 236 10.49 -2.96 -9.90
CA ASN A 236 11.42 -2.22 -10.75
C ASN A 236 11.07 -0.73 -10.72
N LEU A 237 11.85 0.06 -10.00
CA LEU A 237 11.63 1.49 -9.86
C LEU A 237 12.34 2.25 -10.99
N THR A 238 11.56 2.98 -11.78
CA THR A 238 12.11 3.96 -12.74
C THR A 238 12.70 5.16 -12.00
N GLU A 239 13.57 5.93 -12.67
CA GLU A 239 14.16 7.15 -12.08
C GLU A 239 13.08 8.14 -11.61
N GLU A 240 11.98 8.26 -12.37
CA GLU A 240 10.84 9.10 -12.03
C GLU A 240 10.14 8.65 -10.74
N LEU A 241 9.92 7.34 -10.57
CA LEU A 241 9.33 6.78 -9.35
C LEU A 241 10.25 7.01 -8.15
N VAL A 242 11.56 6.82 -8.32
CA VAL A 242 12.55 7.09 -7.26
C VAL A 242 12.52 8.56 -6.86
N GLU A 243 12.53 9.48 -7.83
CA GLU A 243 12.44 10.93 -7.57
C GLU A 243 11.17 11.30 -6.81
N GLU A 244 10.02 10.77 -7.22
CA GLU A 244 8.75 11.00 -6.52
C GLU A 244 8.77 10.43 -5.10
N GLY A 245 9.44 9.30 -4.88
CA GLY A 245 9.68 8.75 -3.55
C GLY A 245 10.50 9.69 -2.64
N PHE A 246 11.50 10.39 -3.19
CA PHE A 246 12.22 11.45 -2.47
C PHE A 246 11.30 12.63 -2.14
N VAL A 247 10.46 13.06 -3.08
CA VAL A 247 9.48 14.15 -2.87
C VAL A 247 8.56 13.83 -1.68
N TYR A 248 7.96 12.63 -1.65
CA TYR A 248 7.09 12.24 -0.53
C TYR A 248 7.83 12.08 0.79
N GLU A 249 9.09 11.63 0.78
CA GLU A 249 9.90 11.57 2.00
C GLU A 249 10.20 12.98 2.53
N VAL A 250 10.54 13.94 1.67
CA VAL A 250 10.74 15.35 2.05
C VAL A 250 9.48 15.95 2.66
N ILE A 251 8.32 15.78 2.00
CA ILE A 251 7.02 16.22 2.54
C ILE A 251 6.79 15.62 3.94
N SER A 252 7.07 14.33 4.11
CA SER A 252 6.93 13.66 5.41
C SER A 252 7.84 14.25 6.47
N LYS A 253 9.08 14.63 6.15
CA LYS A 253 10.00 15.26 7.12
C LYS A 253 9.53 16.66 7.50
N ILE A 254 9.13 17.47 6.53
CA ILE A 254 8.59 18.82 6.77
C ILE A 254 7.35 18.74 7.67
N GLN A 255 6.41 17.83 7.37
CA GLN A 255 5.21 17.66 8.19
C GLN A 255 5.52 17.17 9.62
N THR A 256 6.53 16.31 9.77
CA THR A 256 7.02 15.89 11.08
C THR A 256 7.58 17.09 11.85
N MET A 257 8.40 17.93 11.20
CA MET A 257 8.94 19.14 11.81
C MET A 257 7.85 20.14 12.19
N ARG A 258 6.81 20.33 11.36
CA ARG A 258 5.65 21.19 11.68
C ARG A 258 4.98 20.73 12.97
N LYS A 259 4.75 19.42 13.11
CA LYS A 259 4.17 18.83 14.32
C LYS A 259 5.08 18.99 15.54
N GLU A 260 6.38 18.73 15.39
CA GLU A 260 7.37 18.91 16.47
C GLU A 260 7.47 20.38 16.94
N ALA A 261 7.28 21.33 16.01
CA ALA A 261 7.27 22.76 16.28
C ALA A 261 5.92 23.28 16.83
N GLY A 262 4.89 22.43 16.92
CA GLY A 262 3.56 22.81 17.39
C GLY A 262 2.79 23.70 16.41
N TYR A 263 3.09 23.62 15.10
CA TYR A 263 2.36 24.39 14.10
C TYR A 263 1.00 23.77 13.83
N GLU A 264 0.02 24.63 13.57
CA GLU A 264 -1.31 24.20 13.16
C GLU A 264 -1.31 23.72 11.70
N VAL A 265 -2.30 22.92 11.33
CA VAL A 265 -2.40 22.34 9.97
C VAL A 265 -2.51 23.41 8.89
N MET A 266 -3.11 24.56 9.22
CA MET A 266 -3.33 25.67 8.29
C MET A 266 -2.21 26.71 8.26
N ASP A 267 -1.18 26.56 9.11
CA ASP A 267 -0.08 27.52 9.18
C ASP A 267 0.72 27.52 7.86
N HIS A 268 1.09 28.70 7.38
CA HIS A 268 1.97 28.88 6.24
C HIS A 268 3.44 28.90 6.70
N ILE A 269 4.34 28.37 5.88
CA ILE A 269 5.76 28.21 6.26
C ILE A 269 6.72 28.63 5.14
N GLU A 270 7.96 28.95 5.52
CA GLU A 270 9.11 28.89 4.62
C GLU A 270 9.92 27.62 4.90
N VAL A 271 10.50 27.04 3.85
CA VAL A 271 11.30 25.82 3.93
C VAL A 271 12.68 26.06 3.32
N THR A 272 13.73 25.57 3.99
CA THR A 272 15.09 25.52 3.42
C THR A 272 15.62 24.09 3.36
N ILE A 273 16.41 23.80 2.32
CA ILE A 273 17.10 22.53 2.13
C ILE A 273 18.59 22.81 1.94
N ASP A 274 19.42 22.23 2.80
CA ASP A 274 20.85 22.46 2.83
C ASP A 274 21.65 21.15 2.93
N LYS A 275 22.95 21.22 2.63
CA LYS A 275 23.95 20.14 2.72
C LYS A 275 23.73 18.91 1.83
N ASN A 276 22.76 18.93 0.93
CA ASN A 276 22.57 17.87 -0.07
C ASN A 276 22.00 18.43 -1.39
N GLU A 277 22.86 18.54 -2.41
CA GLU A 277 22.48 19.11 -3.70
C GLU A 277 21.49 18.23 -4.47
N LYS A 278 21.55 16.90 -4.29
CA LYS A 278 20.60 15.97 -4.92
C LYS A 278 19.19 16.23 -4.38
N ILE A 279 19.01 16.30 -3.05
CA ILE A 279 17.71 16.62 -2.45
C ILE A 279 17.28 18.04 -2.82
N ALA A 280 18.19 19.01 -2.78
CA ALA A 280 17.88 20.40 -3.16
C ALA A 280 17.45 20.54 -4.65
N ALA A 281 18.03 19.75 -5.56
CA ALA A 281 17.63 19.71 -6.96
C ALA A 281 16.24 19.08 -7.14
N ILE A 282 15.96 17.96 -6.47
CA ILE A 282 14.64 17.30 -6.49
C ILE A 282 13.55 18.25 -5.96
N VAL A 283 13.83 18.93 -4.85
CA VAL A 283 12.90 19.90 -4.25
C VAL A 283 12.64 21.08 -5.18
N ARG A 284 13.68 21.64 -5.81
CA ARG A 284 13.51 22.72 -6.81
C ARG A 284 12.68 22.28 -8.01
N LYS A 285 12.94 21.09 -8.54
CA LYS A 285 12.20 20.54 -9.69
C LYS A 285 10.71 20.30 -9.36
N ASN A 286 10.40 19.98 -8.10
CA ASN A 286 9.05 19.62 -7.64
C ASN A 286 8.44 20.64 -6.66
N GLU A 287 8.92 21.89 -6.69
CA GLU A 287 8.59 22.91 -5.68
C GLU A 287 7.09 23.13 -5.53
N ALA A 288 6.37 23.32 -6.64
CA ALA A 288 4.93 23.58 -6.62
C ALA A 288 4.12 22.45 -5.93
N MET A 289 4.51 21.19 -6.17
CA MET A 289 3.86 20.03 -5.57
C MET A 289 4.13 19.96 -4.06
N ILE A 290 5.39 20.13 -3.66
CA ILE A 290 5.79 20.09 -2.25
C ILE A 290 5.14 21.24 -1.49
N ALA A 291 5.28 22.46 -2.01
CA ALA A 291 4.74 23.68 -1.42
C ALA A 291 3.23 23.59 -1.22
N GLY A 292 2.48 23.09 -2.21
CA GLY A 292 1.04 22.88 -2.08
C GLY A 292 0.66 21.87 -0.98
N LYS A 293 1.44 20.80 -0.81
CA LYS A 293 1.19 19.76 0.22
C LYS A 293 1.62 20.17 1.63
N VAL A 294 2.52 21.14 1.76
CA VAL A 294 3.04 21.60 3.07
C VAL A 294 2.73 23.06 3.38
N LEU A 295 1.87 23.72 2.59
CA LEU A 295 1.54 25.15 2.70
C LEU A 295 2.80 26.02 2.83
N ALA A 296 3.81 25.76 1.99
CA ALA A 296 5.00 26.59 1.95
C ALA A 296 4.79 27.78 1.03
N ASP A 297 5.03 28.98 1.54
CA ASP A 297 5.02 30.22 0.73
C ASP A 297 6.33 30.38 -0.04
N LYS A 298 7.41 29.75 0.44
CA LYS A 298 8.73 29.82 -0.17
C LYS A 298 9.57 28.58 0.14
N MET A 299 10.28 28.07 -0.87
CA MET A 299 11.31 27.05 -0.70
C MET A 299 12.66 27.56 -1.21
N VAL A 300 13.71 27.44 -0.40
CA VAL A 300 15.04 27.98 -0.74
C VAL A 300 16.13 26.91 -0.55
N SER A 301 17.03 26.80 -1.52
CA SER A 301 18.25 26.00 -1.35
C SER A 301 19.30 26.79 -0.55
N GLY A 302 19.93 26.14 0.41
CA GLY A 302 20.98 26.70 1.25
C GLY A 302 20.59 26.77 2.73
N ALA A 303 21.53 27.25 3.55
CA ALA A 303 21.37 27.30 4.99
C ALA A 303 20.13 28.12 5.42
N ALA A 304 19.43 27.61 6.43
CA ALA A 304 18.40 28.39 7.12
C ALA A 304 18.99 29.69 7.71
N GLY A 305 18.13 30.70 7.88
CA GLY A 305 18.52 31.91 8.61
C GLY A 305 18.99 31.60 10.03
N THR A 306 19.85 32.45 10.59
CA THR A 306 20.41 32.26 11.94
C THR A 306 19.47 32.71 13.07
N SER A 307 18.21 33.04 12.78
CA SER A 307 17.23 33.43 13.80
C SER A 307 16.64 32.21 14.52
N ASP A 308 16.29 32.37 15.80
CA ASP A 308 15.67 31.31 16.64
C ASP A 308 14.29 30.82 16.14
N GLU A 309 13.73 31.55 15.18
CA GLU A 309 12.47 31.23 14.50
C GLU A 309 12.61 30.02 13.57
N TRP A 310 13.81 29.79 13.01
CA TRP A 310 14.07 28.63 12.17
C TRP A 310 14.20 27.38 13.03
N LYS A 311 13.38 26.36 12.74
CA LYS A 311 13.55 25.01 13.27
C LYS A 311 14.32 24.21 12.23
N VAL A 312 15.56 23.88 12.57
CA VAL A 312 16.51 23.22 11.65
C VAL A 312 16.88 21.86 12.21
N LYS A 313 16.84 20.82 11.35
CA LYS A 313 17.15 19.45 11.76
C LYS A 313 17.80 18.68 10.61
N ASN A 314 18.73 17.79 10.95
CA ASN A 314 19.28 16.85 9.99
C ASN A 314 18.34 15.66 9.80
N TRP A 315 18.13 15.24 8.55
CA TRP A 315 17.23 14.16 8.20
C TRP A 315 17.87 13.20 7.20
N ASN A 316 17.66 11.91 7.44
CA ASN A 316 17.81 10.90 6.41
C ASN A 316 16.56 10.87 5.52
N VAL A 317 16.74 11.20 4.24
CA VAL A 317 15.75 11.16 3.18
C VAL A 317 16.14 10.01 2.24
N ASN A 318 15.59 8.81 2.47
CA ASN A 318 15.85 7.61 1.67
C ASN A 318 17.35 7.29 1.44
N GLY A 319 18.15 7.39 2.51
CA GLY A 319 19.59 7.11 2.47
C GLY A 319 20.46 8.35 2.23
N GLU A 320 19.87 9.48 1.83
CA GLU A 320 20.55 10.76 1.64
C GLU A 320 20.39 11.64 2.89
N GLU A 321 21.49 12.12 3.46
CA GLU A 321 21.44 13.06 4.58
C GLU A 321 21.24 14.49 4.05
N ALA A 322 20.25 15.21 4.58
CA ALA A 322 19.98 16.60 4.24
C ALA A 322 19.54 17.40 5.48
N VAL A 323 19.91 18.67 5.53
CA VAL A 323 19.44 19.59 6.58
C VAL A 323 18.21 20.31 6.07
N ILE A 324 17.10 20.19 6.81
CA ILE A 324 15.84 20.85 6.50
C ILE A 324 15.58 21.90 7.56
N GLY A 325 15.26 23.12 7.14
CA GLY A 325 14.78 24.21 7.98
C GLY A 325 13.32 24.53 7.69
N ILE A 326 12.54 24.81 8.73
CA ILE A 326 11.19 25.38 8.58
C ILE A 326 11.01 26.61 9.49
N ARG A 327 10.24 27.60 9.02
CA ARG A 327 9.80 28.75 9.82
C ARG A 327 8.33 29.05 9.51
N ARG A 328 7.53 29.36 10.52
CA ARG A 328 6.16 29.86 10.30
C ARG A 328 6.20 31.30 9.79
N VAL A 329 5.32 31.62 8.84
CA VAL A 329 5.14 32.98 8.30
C VAL A 329 3.96 33.66 8.95
#